data_AF-A0A4Q7YVT0-F1
#
_entry.id   AF-A0A4Q7YVT0-F1
#
_cell.length_a   1.000
_cell.length_b   1.000
_cell.length_c   1.000
_cell.angle_alpha   90.00
_cell.angle_beta   90.00
_cell.angle_gamma   90.00
#
_symmetry.space_group_name_H-M   'P 1'
#
loop_
_entity.id
_entity.type
_entity.pdbx_description
1 polymer ?
#
loop_
_entity_poly.entity_id
_entity_poly.type
_entity_poly.pdbx_seq_one_letter_code
_entity_poly.pdbx_strand_id
1 'polypeptide(L)'
;MTAGEYAVHYSNFESCPETSPCCTIFGSLPEAETYAKEQVTKRPDLRCRIYDHRGFVGKPIREFKGSSYKGDSDLSPRFRRWLGSTLFFGGLILTIVDWQADFRFVWPAMIGTRMLLPGLLLLITEAVIVFYAKRNRPRDGEKTG
;
A
#
# COMPACT_ATOMS: atom_id res chain seq x y z
N MET A 1 24.81 2.54 -11.05
CA MET A 1 25.34 2.84 -9.71
C MET A 1 26.43 1.84 -9.39
N THR A 2 27.53 2.31 -8.83
CA THR A 2 28.66 1.47 -8.42
C THR A 2 28.49 1.00 -6.98
N ALA A 3 29.23 -0.04 -6.58
CA ALA A 3 29.19 -0.55 -5.22
C ALA A 3 29.67 0.53 -4.24
N GLY A 4 28.81 0.90 -3.28
CA GLY A 4 29.07 2.00 -2.33
C GLY A 4 28.25 3.26 -2.59
N GLU A 5 27.58 3.37 -3.74
CA GLU A 5 26.64 4.47 -4.02
C GLU A 5 25.23 4.19 -3.51
N TYR A 6 24.53 5.26 -3.12
CA TYR A 6 23.18 5.24 -2.60
C TYR A 6 22.28 6.20 -3.38
N ALA A 7 21.10 5.75 -3.79
CA ALA A 7 20.14 6.56 -4.53
C ALA A 7 18.98 6.96 -3.62
N VAL A 8 18.73 8.26 -3.51
CA VAL A 8 17.53 8.80 -2.89
C VAL A 8 16.48 9.02 -3.96
N HIS A 9 15.34 8.37 -3.80
CA HIS A 9 14.18 8.44 -4.68
C HIS A 9 13.00 9.12 -3.97
N TYR A 10 12.29 10.01 -4.66
CA TYR A 10 11.17 10.80 -4.11
C TYR A 10 9.81 10.27 -4.59
N SER A 11 8.80 10.23 -3.73
CA SER A 11 7.50 9.59 -4.04
C SER A 11 6.50 10.48 -4.76
N ASN A 12 6.63 11.80 -4.74
CA ASN A 12 5.60 12.71 -5.27
C ASN A 12 6.03 13.21 -6.65
N PHE A 13 5.64 12.47 -7.69
CA PHE A 13 5.83 12.86 -9.09
C PHE A 13 4.55 12.54 -9.85
N GLU A 14 3.55 13.42 -9.79
CA GLU A 14 2.56 13.47 -10.88
C GLU A 14 3.18 13.94 -12.20
N SER A 15 4.39 14.50 -12.18
CA SER A 15 5.16 14.79 -13.40
C SER A 15 6.54 15.26 -12.98
N CYS A 16 7.58 14.43 -13.16
CA CYS A 16 8.94 14.93 -13.12
C CYS A 16 9.14 15.72 -14.43
N PRO A 17 9.25 17.06 -14.42
CA PRO A 17 9.65 17.77 -15.63
C PRO A 17 11.05 17.26 -16.02
N GLU A 18 11.32 17.11 -17.33
CA GLU A 18 12.58 16.56 -17.88
C GLU A 18 13.86 17.21 -17.32
N THR A 19 13.72 18.35 -16.65
CA THR A 19 14.79 19.20 -16.09
C THR A 19 15.10 19.00 -14.60
N SER A 20 14.39 18.14 -13.85
CA SER A 20 14.71 17.91 -12.43
C SER A 20 15.07 16.46 -12.12
N PRO A 21 16.15 16.20 -11.36
CA PRO A 21 16.58 14.83 -11.08
C PRO A 21 15.58 14.14 -10.15
N CYS A 22 14.84 13.16 -10.69
CA CYS A 22 13.87 12.35 -9.93
C CYS A 22 14.56 11.40 -8.93
N CYS A 23 15.88 11.29 -9.01
CA CYS A 23 16.73 10.57 -8.07
C CYS A 23 18.05 11.33 -7.87
N THR A 24 18.59 11.28 -6.67
CA THR A 24 19.89 11.89 -6.35
C THR A 24 20.81 10.80 -5.80
N ILE A 25 22.02 10.72 -6.35
CA ILE A 25 23.00 9.69 -6.00
C ILE A 25 24.02 10.29 -5.05
N PHE A 26 24.35 9.55 -3.99
CA PHE A 26 25.33 9.92 -2.98
C PHE A 26 26.37 8.82 -2.83
N GLY A 27 27.61 9.22 -2.49
CA GLY A 27 28.72 8.29 -2.25
C GLY A 27 28.69 7.65 -0.86
N SER A 28 27.78 8.09 0.02
CA SER A 28 27.66 7.55 1.37
C SER A 28 26.21 7.52 1.88
N LEU A 29 25.89 6.51 2.68
CA LEU A 29 24.60 6.38 3.35
C LEU A 29 24.29 7.56 4.29
N PRO A 30 25.19 8.04 5.17
CA PRO A 30 24.87 9.14 6.08
C PRO A 30 24.56 10.46 5.35
N GLU A 31 25.20 10.70 4.21
CA GLU A 31 24.92 11.86 3.37
C GLU A 31 23.53 11.75 2.73
N ALA A 32 23.21 10.58 2.16
CA ALA A 32 21.88 10.30 1.61
C ALA A 32 20.76 10.45 2.65
N GLU A 33 21.01 10.01 3.89
CA GLU A 33 20.06 10.16 5.00
C GLU A 33 19.85 11.60 5.43
N THR A 34 20.94 12.36 5.57
CA THR A 34 20.88 13.77 5.94
C THR A 34 20.10 14.55 4.89
N TYR A 35 20.42 14.33 3.62
CA TYR A 35 19.71 14.92 2.50
C TYR A 35 18.21 14.55 2.50
N ALA A 36 17.89 13.26 2.64
CA ALA A 36 16.51 12.79 2.66
C ALA A 36 15.69 13.43 3.80
N LYS A 37 16.27 13.55 5.00
CA LYS A 37 15.61 14.22 6.14
C LYS A 37 15.35 15.70 5.87
N GLU A 38 16.33 16.40 5.30
CA GLU A 38 16.17 17.81 4.94
C GLU A 38 15.06 18.01 3.90
N GLN A 39 15.01 17.17 2.86
CA GLN A 39 13.99 17.27 1.82
C GLN A 39 12.59 17.03 2.37
N VAL A 40 12.44 16.02 3.22
CA VAL A 40 11.18 15.70 3.88
C VAL A 40 10.77 16.80 4.87
N THR A 41 11.73 17.50 5.46
CA THR A 41 11.46 18.66 6.34
C THR A 41 11.01 19.87 5.52
N LYS A 42 11.66 20.13 4.37
CA LYS A 42 11.32 21.22 3.44
C LYS A 42 9.97 20.99 2.75
N ARG A 43 9.64 19.73 2.45
CA ARG A 43 8.41 19.31 1.78
C ARG A 43 7.77 18.15 2.57
N PRO A 44 6.93 18.46 3.57
CA PRO A 44 6.35 17.46 4.47
C PRO A 44 5.34 16.54 3.79
N ASP A 45 4.97 16.81 2.55
CA ASP A 45 4.16 15.96 1.67
C ASP A 45 4.97 14.88 0.93
N LEU A 46 6.31 14.89 1.04
CA LEU A 46 7.16 13.91 0.35
C LEU A 46 7.49 12.67 1.19
N ARG A 47 7.77 11.57 0.48
CA ARG A 47 8.51 10.42 1.00
C ARG A 47 9.81 10.24 0.21
N CYS A 48 10.91 10.12 0.93
CA CYS A 48 12.23 9.79 0.37
C CYS A 48 12.58 8.33 0.70
N ARG A 49 13.00 7.56 -0.30
CA ARG A 49 13.48 6.17 -0.15
C ARG A 49 14.92 6.08 -0.59
N ILE A 50 15.75 5.42 0.21
CA ILE A 50 17.18 5.22 -0.09
C ILE A 50 17.38 3.79 -0.56
N TYR A 51 17.98 3.62 -1.73
CA TYR A 51 18.36 2.33 -2.29
C TYR A 51 19.87 2.23 -2.41
N ASP A 52 20.40 1.01 -2.38
CA ASP A 52 21.81 0.75 -2.65
C ASP A 52 22.06 0.64 -4.15
N HIS A 53 23.29 0.29 -4.51
CA HIS A 53 23.71 -0.06 -5.87
C HIS A 53 22.84 -1.13 -6.57
N ARG A 54 22.03 -1.92 -5.85
CA ARG A 54 21.11 -2.91 -6.43
C ARG A 54 19.78 -2.27 -6.87
N GLY A 55 19.55 -1.00 -6.55
CA GLY A 55 18.39 -0.23 -6.98
C GLY A 55 17.08 -0.79 -6.44
N PHE A 56 16.03 -0.79 -7.27
CA PHE A 56 14.66 -1.21 -6.89
C PHE A 56 14.45 -2.73 -6.79
N VAL A 57 15.52 -3.54 -6.87
CA VAL A 57 15.43 -5.00 -6.82
C VAL A 57 15.09 -5.52 -5.40
N GLY A 58 14.89 -4.64 -4.41
CA GLY A 58 14.43 -5.04 -3.08
C GLY A 58 13.96 -3.92 -2.15
N LYS A 59 13.95 -4.27 -0.85
CA LYS A 59 13.81 -3.40 0.33
C LYS A 59 14.52 -2.04 0.17
N PRO A 60 13.91 -0.82 0.23
CA PRO A 60 14.76 0.35 0.44
C PRO A 60 15.52 0.18 1.76
N ILE A 61 16.78 0.61 1.79
CA ILE A 61 17.63 0.55 2.99
C ILE A 61 16.99 1.38 4.10
N ARG A 62 16.51 2.57 3.73
CA ARG A 62 15.79 3.48 4.63
C ARG A 62 14.71 4.24 3.90
N GLU A 63 13.70 4.63 4.66
CA GLU A 63 12.56 5.41 4.18
C GLU A 63 12.27 6.53 5.18
N PHE A 64 12.20 7.77 4.68
CA PHE A 64 11.83 8.95 5.43
C PHE A 64 10.50 9.50 4.87
N LYS A 65 9.53 9.72 5.74
CA LYS A 65 8.20 10.24 5.39
C LYS A 65 7.99 11.58 6.06
N GLY A 66 7.44 12.53 5.30
CA GLY A 66 7.03 13.80 5.87
C GLY A 66 5.81 13.64 6.75
N SER A 67 5.64 14.60 7.66
CA SER A 67 4.52 14.61 8.61
C SER A 67 3.15 14.71 7.93
N SER A 68 3.11 15.26 6.71
CA SER A 68 1.91 15.43 5.89
C SER A 68 1.79 14.39 4.77
N TYR A 69 2.73 13.43 4.69
CA TYR A 69 2.68 12.41 3.65
C TYR A 69 1.52 11.44 3.90
N LYS A 70 0.48 11.53 3.06
CA LYS A 70 -0.76 10.75 3.20
C LYS A 70 -0.66 9.30 2.69
N GLY A 71 0.52 8.86 2.24
CA GLY A 71 0.71 7.54 1.63
C GLY A 71 0.54 7.56 0.12
N ASP A 72 0.95 6.47 -0.52
CA ASP A 72 0.47 6.16 -1.87
C ASP A 72 -1.06 5.99 -1.73
N SER A 73 -1.84 6.45 -2.72
CA SER A 73 -3.31 6.52 -2.73
C SER A 73 -4.01 5.15 -2.72
N ASP A 74 -3.47 4.20 -1.97
CA ASP A 74 -4.09 2.94 -1.63
C ASP A 74 -5.25 3.20 -0.66
N LEU A 75 -6.45 2.78 -1.06
CA LEU A 75 -7.61 2.66 -0.18
C LEU A 75 -7.18 2.03 1.14
N SER A 76 -7.38 2.78 2.23
CA SER A 76 -6.96 2.34 3.57
C SER A 76 -7.40 0.89 3.82
N PRO A 77 -6.50 0.00 4.30
CA PRO A 77 -6.84 -1.39 4.57
C PRO A 77 -8.09 -1.55 5.44
N ARG A 78 -8.32 -0.61 6.37
CA ARG A 78 -9.53 -0.57 7.21
C ARG A 78 -10.79 -0.29 6.40
N PHE A 79 -10.73 0.66 5.46
CA PHE A 79 -11.85 0.99 4.59
C PHE A 79 -12.17 -0.17 3.64
N ARG A 80 -11.15 -0.81 3.06
CA ARG A 80 -11.33 -2.01 2.22
C ARG A 80 -11.98 -3.17 2.97
N ARG A 81 -11.57 -3.43 4.21
CA ARG A 81 -12.18 -4.44 5.09
C ARG A 81 -13.64 -4.14 5.37
N TRP A 82 -13.93 -2.91 5.79
CA TRP A 82 -15.29 -2.53 6.16
C TRP A 82 -16.23 -2.59 4.96
N LEU A 83 -15.82 -2.00 3.83
CA LEU A 83 -16.60 -2.01 2.60
C LEU A 83 -16.81 -3.44 2.05
N GLY A 84 -15.75 -4.24 2.00
CA GLY A 84 -15.83 -5.64 1.55
C GLY A 84 -16.74 -6.49 2.45
N SER A 85 -16.65 -6.32 3.77
CA SER A 85 -17.51 -7.01 4.74
C SER A 85 -18.97 -6.60 4.57
N THR A 86 -19.26 -5.30 4.47
CA THR A 86 -20.62 -4.79 4.28
C THR A 86 -21.25 -5.29 2.97
N LEU A 87 -20.49 -5.28 1.87
CA LEU A 87 -20.95 -5.80 0.58
C LEU A 87 -21.24 -7.31 0.63
N PHE A 88 -20.33 -8.09 1.24
CA PHE A 88 -20.47 -9.53 1.33
C PHE A 88 -21.63 -9.95 2.24
N PHE A 89 -21.67 -9.48 3.49
CA PHE A 89 -22.74 -9.82 4.43
C PHE A 89 -24.08 -9.20 4.01
N GLY A 90 -24.08 -7.98 3.47
CA GLY A 90 -25.28 -7.36 2.91
C GLY A 90 -25.86 -8.18 1.75
N GLY A 91 -25.02 -8.58 0.79
CA GLY A 91 -25.43 -9.44 -0.33
C GLY A 91 -25.90 -10.82 0.12
N LEU A 92 -25.25 -11.42 1.13
CA LEU A 92 -25.63 -12.71 1.70
C LEU A 92 -27.00 -12.65 2.38
N ILE A 93 -27.25 -11.63 3.21
CA ILE A 93 -28.53 -11.43 3.90
C ILE A 93 -29.66 -11.23 2.88
N LEU A 94 -29.45 -10.39 1.86
CA LEU A 94 -30.44 -10.18 0.79
C LEU A 94 -30.76 -11.48 0.05
N THR A 95 -29.75 -12.31 -0.20
CA THR A 95 -29.93 -13.62 -0.85
C THR A 95 -30.72 -14.60 0.03
N ILE A 96 -30.43 -14.64 1.34
CA ILE A 96 -31.14 -15.50 2.29
C ILE A 96 -32.61 -15.06 2.45
N VAL A 97 -32.86 -13.75 2.54
CA VAL A 97 -34.22 -13.20 2.64
C VAL A 97 -35.03 -13.53 1.38
N ASP A 98 -34.43 -13.40 0.20
CA ASP A 98 -35.13 -13.76 -1.04
C ASP A 98 -35.37 -15.27 -1.18
N TRP A 99 -34.42 -16.09 -0.71
CA TRP A 99 -34.60 -17.55 -0.61
C TRP A 99 -35.78 -17.91 0.30
N GLN A 100 -35.91 -17.25 1.45
CA GLN A 100 -37.04 -17.47 2.37
C GLN A 100 -38.38 -16.99 1.80
N ALA A 101 -38.36 -16.08 0.84
CA ALA A 101 -39.55 -15.57 0.16
C ALA A 101 -39.90 -16.34 -1.13
N ASP A 102 -39.32 -17.53 -1.35
CA ASP A 102 -39.49 -18.34 -2.57
C ASP A 102 -39.18 -17.56 -3.86
N PHE A 103 -38.15 -16.71 -3.84
CA PHE A 103 -37.78 -15.86 -4.97
C PHE A 103 -38.92 -14.97 -5.50
N ARG A 104 -39.95 -14.68 -4.67
CA ARG A 104 -41.03 -13.75 -5.06
C ARG A 104 -40.50 -12.39 -5.46
N PHE A 105 -39.31 -12.01 -5.00
CA PHE A 105 -38.67 -10.76 -5.31
C PHE A 105 -37.41 -11.03 -6.15
N VAL A 106 -37.58 -11.19 -7.47
CA VAL A 106 -36.47 -11.38 -8.42
C VAL A 106 -35.40 -10.27 -8.34
N TRP A 107 -35.78 -9.07 -7.88
CA TRP A 107 -34.90 -7.90 -7.81
C TRP A 107 -33.83 -7.95 -6.68
N PRO A 108 -34.11 -8.32 -5.42
CA PRO A 108 -33.10 -8.49 -4.38
C PRO A 108 -32.14 -9.65 -4.66
N ALA A 109 -32.57 -10.77 -5.26
CA ALA A 109 -31.61 -11.81 -5.70
C ALA A 109 -30.62 -11.27 -6.75
N MET A 110 -31.09 -10.46 -7.70
CA MET A 110 -30.24 -9.88 -8.74
C MET A 110 -29.26 -8.85 -8.17
N ILE A 111 -29.68 -8.03 -7.20
CA ILE A 111 -28.80 -7.08 -6.49
C ILE A 111 -27.81 -7.83 -5.57
N GLY A 112 -28.30 -8.82 -4.82
CA GLY A 112 -27.52 -9.63 -3.90
C GLY A 112 -26.36 -10.34 -4.61
N THR A 113 -26.65 -11.09 -5.68
CA THR A 113 -25.60 -11.78 -6.48
C THR A 113 -24.59 -10.82 -7.09
N ARG A 114 -25.03 -9.63 -7.56
CA ARG A 114 -24.14 -8.60 -8.10
C ARG A 114 -23.28 -7.90 -7.04
N MET A 115 -23.70 -7.86 -5.78
CA MET A 115 -22.89 -7.33 -4.67
C MET A 115 -21.97 -8.38 -4.04
N LEU A 116 -22.36 -9.65 -4.10
CA LEU A 116 -21.62 -10.76 -3.49
C LEU A 116 -20.28 -11.01 -4.20
N LEU A 117 -20.26 -10.98 -5.53
CA LEU A 117 -19.04 -11.12 -6.34
C LEU A 117 -17.96 -10.06 -6.02
N PRO A 118 -18.24 -8.73 -6.09
CA PRO A 118 -17.25 -7.72 -5.74
C PRO A 118 -16.89 -7.74 -4.24
N GLY A 119 -17.83 -8.03 -3.34
CA GLY A 119 -17.56 -8.19 -1.92
C GLY A 119 -16.57 -9.33 -1.62
N LEU A 120 -16.77 -10.49 -2.26
CA LEU A 120 -15.88 -11.64 -2.14
C LEU A 120 -14.48 -11.32 -2.69
N LEU A 121 -14.40 -10.70 -3.88
CA LEU A 121 -13.12 -10.30 -4.46
C LEU A 121 -12.33 -9.35 -3.56
N LEU A 122 -12.99 -8.36 -2.96
CA LEU A 122 -12.34 -7.43 -2.02
C LEU A 122 -11.81 -8.17 -0.79
N LEU A 123 -12.57 -9.12 -0.23
CA LEU A 123 -12.14 -9.92 0.92
C LEU A 123 -10.97 -10.85 0.59
N ILE A 124 -10.98 -11.49 -0.58
CA ILE A 124 -9.86 -12.33 -1.04
C ILE A 124 -8.61 -11.47 -1.23
N THR A 125 -8.74 -10.32 -1.87
CA THR A 125 -7.60 -9.40 -2.10
C THR A 125 -6.99 -8.95 -0.78
N GLU A 126 -7.81 -8.61 0.21
CA GLU A 126 -7.35 -8.30 1.57
C GLU A 126 -6.66 -9.50 2.23
N ALA A 127 -7.24 -10.69 2.17
CA ALA A 127 -6.66 -11.91 2.75
C ALA A 127 -5.28 -12.21 2.15
N VAL A 128 -5.14 -12.06 0.83
CA VAL A 128 -3.86 -12.22 0.11
C VAL A 128 -2.85 -11.19 0.59
N ILE A 129 -3.23 -9.91 0.68
CA ILE A 129 -2.32 -8.84 1.15
C ILE A 129 -1.87 -9.08 2.59
N VAL A 130 -2.79 -9.46 3.48
CA VAL A 130 -2.46 -9.77 4.89
C VAL A 130 -1.53 -10.99 4.96
N PHE A 131 -1.79 -12.03 4.15
CA PHE A 131 -0.95 -13.21 4.11
C PHE A 131 0.46 -12.89 3.61
N TYR A 132 0.60 -12.12 2.54
CA TYR A 132 1.90 -11.65 2.05
C TYR A 132 2.61 -10.75 3.06
N ALA A 133 1.89 -9.83 3.70
CA ALA A 133 2.45 -8.97 4.74
C ALA A 133 2.96 -9.78 5.94
N LYS A 134 2.23 -10.83 6.34
CA LYS A 134 2.64 -11.75 7.42
C LYS A 134 3.85 -12.59 7.01
N ARG A 135 3.90 -13.08 5.76
CA ARG A 135 5.01 -13.87 5.22
C ARG A 135 6.30 -13.04 5.06
N ASN A 136 6.16 -11.76 4.73
CA ASN A 136 7.27 -10.84 4.47
C ASN A 136 7.72 -10.05 5.70
N ARG A 137 7.17 -10.33 6.90
CA ARG A 137 7.74 -9.87 8.16
C ARG A 137 9.00 -10.69 8.43
N PRO A 138 10.21 -10.09 8.41
CA PRO A 138 11.40 -10.76 8.89
C PRO A 138 11.19 -11.17 10.35
N ARG A 139 11.78 -12.30 10.76
CA ARG A 139 11.83 -12.77 12.15
C ARG A 139 12.74 -11.82 12.95
N ASP A 140 12.30 -10.59 13.18
CA ASP A 140 12.98 -9.64 14.07
C ASP A 140 12.64 -9.99 15.53
N GLY A 141 13.06 -11.19 15.94
CA GLY A 141 12.79 -11.73 17.27
C GLY A 141 13.91 -12.62 17.82
N GLU A 142 15.09 -12.63 17.20
CA GLU A 142 16.26 -13.34 17.70
C GLU A 142 17.43 -12.37 17.77
N LYS A 143 17.46 -11.57 18.84
CA LYS A 143 18.64 -10.93 19.46
C LYS A 143 18.22 -9.97 20.58
N THR A 144 17.95 -10.52 21.75
CA THR A 144 18.34 -9.96 23.05
C THR A 144 18.28 -11.11 24.06
N GLY A 145 19.41 -11.79 24.18
CA GLY A 145 19.78 -12.72 25.25
C GLY A 145 21.26 -12.54 25.48
#